data_AF-A0A8H5A0G2-F1
#
_entry.id   AF-A0A8H5A0G2-F1
#
_cell.length_a   1.000
_cell.length_b   1.000
_cell.length_c   1.000
_cell.angle_alpha   90.00
_cell.angle_beta   90.00
_cell.angle_gamma   90.00
#
_symmetry.space_group_name_H-M   'P 1'
#
loop_
_entity.id
_entity.type
_entity.pdbx_description
1 polymer ?
#
loop_
_entity_poly.entity_id
_entity_poly.type
_entity_poly.pdbx_seq_one_letter_code
_entity_poly.pdbx_strand_id
1 'polypeptide(L)'
;IGHFTDFFLAQPTPEILARAEQGKTTQEENEYLDGLNEFSTKHFAYASVQSQKPGLLAGILSDSPVGTAAWLWDLKEGSSDGVEATQEEVVTDGFVTWVQDTYGSIRSYSIGEAAIPTTKISNVPTAVTTWGNENGRFPGLRKFPLTPKSWLEPLVNLVYYKKHAGGGHYPAWAKPDDWTADVKEFFFSL
;
A
#
# COMPACT_ATOMS: atom_id res chain seq x y z
N ILE A 1 10.42 4.41 21.87
CA ILE A 1 9.54 3.62 20.98
C ILE A 1 9.20 4.52 19.81
N GLY A 2 9.49 4.09 18.58
CA GLY A 2 9.15 4.81 17.35
C GLY A 2 8.40 3.90 16.38
N HIS A 3 7.57 4.48 15.53
CA HIS A 3 6.87 3.75 14.45
C HIS A 3 7.60 3.97 13.13
N PHE A 4 7.75 2.92 12.34
CA PHE A 4 8.23 2.99 10.97
C PHE A 4 7.16 2.39 10.06
N THR A 5 6.85 3.07 8.96
CA THR A 5 6.02 2.54 7.89
C THR A 5 6.57 2.93 6.53
N ASP A 6 6.47 2.01 5.60
CA ASP A 6 6.84 2.14 4.19
C ASP A 6 5.62 2.30 3.27
N PHE A 7 4.43 2.37 3.86
CA PHE A 7 3.19 2.62 3.14
C PHE A 7 2.21 3.38 4.04
N PHE A 8 1.97 4.64 3.73
CA PHE A 8 1.03 5.48 4.48
C PHE A 8 0.18 6.29 3.51
N LEU A 9 -1.08 5.90 3.35
CA LEU A 9 -2.05 6.65 2.57
C LEU A 9 -2.78 7.69 3.45
N ALA A 10 -3.07 8.83 2.85
CA ALA A 10 -3.98 9.83 3.41
C ALA A 10 -5.13 10.09 2.44
N GLN A 11 -6.35 10.19 2.95
CA GLN A 11 -7.51 10.64 2.17
C GLN A 11 -7.45 12.16 1.96
N PRO A 12 -7.90 12.67 0.80
CA PRO A 12 -8.04 14.10 0.60
C PRO A 12 -9.12 14.64 1.54
N THR A 13 -8.81 15.74 2.24
CA THR A 13 -9.80 16.45 3.05
C THR A 13 -10.75 17.27 2.15
N PRO A 14 -11.93 17.67 2.65
CA PRO A 14 -12.83 18.55 1.89
C PRO A 14 -12.14 19.84 1.40
N GLU A 15 -11.22 20.40 2.18
CA GLU A 15 -10.47 21.60 1.81
C GLU A 15 -9.51 21.35 0.63
N ILE A 16 -8.85 20.18 0.62
CA ILE A 16 -8.00 19.76 -0.50
C ILE A 16 -8.84 19.59 -1.76
N LEU A 17 -10.00 18.94 -1.67
CA LEU A 17 -10.90 18.76 -2.81
C LEU A 17 -11.39 20.11 -3.37
N ALA A 18 -11.77 21.04 -2.49
CA ALA A 18 -12.16 22.39 -2.89
C ALA A 18 -11.01 23.18 -3.54
N ARG A 19 -9.76 22.96 -3.10
CA ARG A 19 -8.57 23.53 -3.78
C ARG A 19 -8.36 22.90 -5.16
N ALA A 20 -8.55 21.60 -5.30
CA ALA A 20 -8.40 20.89 -6.56
C ALA A 20 -9.41 21.39 -7.61
N GLU A 21 -10.68 21.58 -7.22
CA GLU A 21 -11.73 22.15 -8.08
C GLU A 21 -11.40 23.56 -8.59
N GLN A 22 -10.64 24.32 -7.79
CA GLN A 22 -10.19 25.68 -8.14
C GLN A 22 -8.85 25.71 -8.88
N GLY A 23 -8.23 24.55 -9.15
CA GLY A 23 -6.89 24.46 -9.75
C GLY A 23 -5.77 25.02 -8.85
N LYS A 24 -5.95 24.96 -7.52
CA LYS A 24 -5.03 25.50 -6.50
C LYS A 24 -4.24 24.42 -5.75
N THR A 25 -4.33 23.18 -6.19
CA THR A 25 -3.47 22.07 -5.74
C THR A 25 -2.12 22.13 -6.44
N THR A 26 -1.09 21.68 -5.74
CA THR A 26 0.26 21.52 -6.28
C THR A 26 0.30 20.37 -7.30
N GLN A 27 1.36 20.30 -8.10
CA GLN A 27 1.57 19.17 -9.01
C GLN A 27 1.61 17.83 -8.26
N GLU A 28 2.31 17.77 -7.11
CA GLU A 28 2.39 16.56 -6.28
C GLU A 28 1.01 16.13 -5.76
N GLU A 29 0.19 17.07 -5.30
CA GLU A 29 -1.18 16.79 -4.87
C GLU A 29 -2.04 16.26 -6.04
N ASN A 30 -1.91 16.84 -7.23
CA ASN A 30 -2.64 16.39 -8.43
C ASN A 30 -2.25 14.97 -8.83
N GLU A 31 -0.94 14.69 -8.90
CA GLU A 31 -0.41 13.36 -9.24
C GLU A 31 -0.89 12.29 -8.25
N TYR A 32 -0.92 12.61 -6.95
CA TYR A 32 -1.43 11.70 -5.93
C TYR A 32 -2.95 11.51 -6.02
N LEU A 33 -3.73 12.58 -6.24
CA LEU A 33 -5.18 12.51 -6.44
C LEU A 33 -5.55 11.66 -7.67
N ASP A 34 -4.82 11.82 -8.77
CA ASP A 34 -5.01 11.01 -9.98
C ASP A 34 -4.74 9.52 -9.67
N GLY A 35 -3.67 9.23 -8.92
CA GLY A 35 -3.35 7.87 -8.48
C GLY A 35 -4.42 7.27 -7.56
N LEU A 36 -4.96 8.05 -6.61
CA LEU A 36 -6.07 7.63 -5.75
C LEU A 36 -7.32 7.29 -6.57
N ASN A 37 -7.64 8.12 -7.57
CA ASN A 37 -8.76 7.89 -8.46
C ASN A 37 -8.55 6.62 -9.33
N GLU A 38 -7.35 6.43 -9.89
CA GLU A 38 -7.02 5.23 -10.66
C GLU A 38 -7.19 3.97 -9.80
N PHE A 39 -6.61 3.96 -8.60
CA PHE A 39 -6.69 2.82 -7.70
C PHE A 39 -8.14 2.49 -7.31
N SER A 40 -8.88 3.50 -6.85
CA SER A 40 -10.26 3.32 -6.39
C SER A 40 -11.21 2.86 -7.49
N THR A 41 -11.02 3.34 -8.72
CA THR A 41 -11.94 3.04 -9.84
C THR A 41 -11.57 1.78 -10.62
N LYS A 42 -10.28 1.38 -10.65
CA LYS A 42 -9.83 0.28 -11.52
C LYS A 42 -9.15 -0.88 -10.79
N HIS A 43 -8.66 -0.68 -9.56
CA HIS A 43 -7.83 -1.67 -8.87
C HIS A 43 -8.38 -2.10 -7.50
N PHE A 44 -9.44 -1.48 -6.98
CA PHE A 44 -10.01 -1.79 -5.67
C PHE A 44 -10.95 -3.00 -5.61
N ALA A 45 -11.12 -3.72 -6.74
CA ALA A 45 -12.05 -4.84 -6.84
C ALA A 45 -11.71 -5.97 -5.86
N TYR A 46 -10.42 -6.30 -5.70
CA TYR A 46 -9.97 -7.35 -4.79
C TYR A 46 -10.41 -7.06 -3.33
N ALA A 47 -10.20 -5.83 -2.86
CA ALA A 47 -10.56 -5.39 -1.52
C ALA A 47 -12.08 -5.39 -1.32
N SER A 48 -12.84 -5.02 -2.36
CA SER A 48 -14.30 -5.04 -2.32
C SER A 48 -14.85 -6.47 -2.12
N VAL A 49 -14.31 -7.45 -2.86
CA VAL A 49 -14.72 -8.86 -2.72
C VAL A 49 -14.29 -9.41 -1.36
N GLN A 50 -13.06 -9.13 -0.92
CA GLN A 50 -12.55 -9.55 0.39
C GLN A 50 -13.39 -8.96 1.54
N SER A 51 -13.83 -7.70 1.43
CA SER A 51 -14.65 -7.05 2.46
C SER A 51 -16.10 -7.57 2.49
N GLN A 52 -16.74 -7.75 1.34
CA GLN A 52 -18.17 -8.05 1.26
C GLN A 52 -18.50 -9.55 1.30
N LYS A 53 -17.59 -10.40 0.81
CA LYS A 53 -17.79 -11.84 0.67
C LYS A 53 -16.59 -12.65 1.19
N PRO A 54 -16.02 -12.34 2.37
CA PRO A 54 -14.77 -12.95 2.84
C PRO A 54 -14.85 -14.48 2.93
N GLY A 55 -15.92 -15.02 3.52
CA GLY A 55 -16.08 -16.48 3.68
C GLY A 55 -16.28 -17.23 2.37
N LEU A 56 -16.97 -16.62 1.39
CA LEU A 56 -17.15 -17.22 0.07
C LEU A 56 -15.83 -17.24 -0.70
N LEU A 57 -15.12 -16.11 -0.74
CA LEU A 57 -13.82 -16.02 -1.40
C LEU A 57 -12.81 -16.98 -0.76
N ALA A 58 -12.77 -17.04 0.58
CA ALA A 58 -11.89 -17.96 1.29
C ALA A 58 -12.18 -19.42 0.91
N GLY A 59 -13.45 -19.84 0.86
CA GLY A 59 -13.80 -21.19 0.41
C GLY A 59 -13.30 -21.50 -1.00
N ILE A 60 -13.39 -20.54 -1.94
CA ILE A 60 -12.92 -20.71 -3.31
C ILE A 60 -11.39 -20.81 -3.37
N LEU A 61 -10.68 -19.93 -2.66
CA LEU A 61 -9.21 -19.93 -2.66
C LEU A 61 -8.64 -21.14 -1.91
N SER A 62 -9.26 -21.55 -0.81
CA SER A 62 -8.88 -22.75 -0.05
C SER A 62 -9.09 -24.05 -0.85
N ASP A 63 -10.02 -24.11 -1.82
CA ASP A 63 -10.21 -25.29 -2.69
C ASP A 63 -9.12 -25.44 -3.76
N SER A 64 -8.46 -24.34 -4.15
CA SER A 64 -7.45 -24.33 -5.22
C SER A 64 -6.18 -23.58 -4.81
N PRO A 65 -5.07 -24.29 -4.49
CA PRO A 65 -3.79 -23.63 -4.19
C PRO A 65 -3.25 -22.83 -5.38
N VAL A 66 -3.57 -23.24 -6.62
CA VAL A 66 -3.26 -22.46 -7.83
C VAL A 66 -4.05 -21.17 -7.87
N GLY A 67 -5.33 -21.21 -7.49
CA GLY A 67 -6.18 -20.02 -7.37
C GLY A 67 -5.65 -19.04 -6.32
N THR A 68 -5.22 -19.54 -5.16
CA THR A 68 -4.58 -18.72 -4.12
C THR A 68 -3.29 -18.07 -4.62
N ALA A 69 -2.41 -18.85 -5.24
CA ALA A 69 -1.14 -18.34 -5.77
C ALA A 69 -1.39 -17.26 -6.85
N ALA A 70 -2.32 -17.49 -7.79
CA ALA A 70 -2.65 -16.52 -8.82
C ALA A 70 -3.23 -15.21 -8.25
N TRP A 71 -4.07 -15.31 -7.21
CA TRP A 71 -4.66 -14.14 -6.55
C TRP A 71 -3.58 -13.27 -5.87
N LEU A 72 -2.65 -13.88 -5.14
CA LEU A 72 -1.56 -13.15 -4.48
C LEU A 72 -0.54 -12.59 -5.49
N TRP A 73 -0.23 -13.36 -6.53
CA TRP A 73 0.68 -12.94 -7.59
C TRP A 73 0.16 -11.70 -8.31
N ASP A 74 -1.13 -11.65 -8.69
CA ASP A 74 -1.71 -10.47 -9.37
C ASP A 74 -1.59 -9.19 -8.52
N LEU A 75 -1.83 -9.30 -7.20
CA LEU A 75 -1.67 -8.18 -6.27
C LEU A 75 -0.20 -7.74 -6.13
N LYS A 76 0.72 -8.71 -5.98
CA LYS A 76 2.14 -8.46 -5.78
C LYS A 76 2.75 -7.83 -7.03
N GLU A 77 2.62 -8.46 -8.19
CA GLU A 77 3.15 -7.97 -9.47
C GLU A 77 2.60 -6.59 -9.84
N GLY A 78 1.28 -6.40 -9.66
CA GLY A 78 0.61 -5.15 -10.04
C GLY A 78 1.15 -3.92 -9.31
N SER A 79 1.85 -4.11 -8.19
CA SER A 79 2.24 -3.05 -7.28
C SER A 79 3.71 -3.05 -6.87
N SER A 80 4.58 -3.88 -7.47
CA SER A 80 5.99 -4.04 -7.04
C SER A 80 7.03 -3.39 -7.96
N ASP A 81 6.70 -2.27 -8.59
CA ASP A 81 7.63 -1.49 -9.41
C ASP A 81 8.32 -2.30 -10.52
N GLY A 82 7.58 -3.22 -11.15
CA GLY A 82 8.07 -4.05 -12.24
C GLY A 82 9.02 -5.18 -11.82
N VAL A 83 9.19 -5.41 -10.51
CA VAL A 83 9.88 -6.59 -10.00
C VAL A 83 8.98 -7.80 -10.17
N GLU A 84 9.46 -8.78 -10.94
CA GLU A 84 8.77 -10.04 -11.18
C GLU A 84 9.14 -11.07 -10.13
N ALA A 85 8.12 -11.71 -9.56
CA ALA A 85 8.29 -12.82 -8.64
C ALA A 85 8.73 -14.08 -9.39
N THR A 86 9.73 -14.75 -8.84
CA THR A 86 10.11 -16.08 -9.30
C THR A 86 8.97 -17.07 -9.06
N GLN A 87 8.97 -18.17 -9.82
CA GLN A 87 7.97 -19.23 -9.61
C GLN A 87 8.01 -19.78 -8.19
N GLU A 88 9.21 -19.87 -7.58
CA GLU A 88 9.37 -20.32 -6.20
C GLU A 88 8.74 -19.36 -5.20
N GLU A 89 8.89 -18.04 -5.38
CA GLU A 89 8.25 -17.03 -4.53
C GLU A 89 6.73 -17.08 -4.66
N VAL A 90 6.19 -17.20 -5.88
CA VAL A 90 4.74 -17.33 -6.10
C VAL A 90 4.18 -18.58 -5.41
N VAL A 91 4.88 -19.71 -5.54
CA VAL A 91 4.49 -20.96 -4.88
C VAL A 91 4.58 -20.82 -3.36
N THR A 92 5.64 -20.19 -2.84
CA THR A 92 5.86 -19.99 -1.41
C THR A 92 4.79 -19.10 -0.80
N ASP A 93 4.55 -17.92 -1.37
CA ASP A 93 3.55 -16.96 -0.89
C ASP A 93 2.13 -17.57 -0.92
N GLY A 94 1.82 -18.28 -2.01
CA GLY A 94 0.58 -19.04 -2.17
C GLY A 94 0.42 -20.13 -1.12
N PHE A 95 1.44 -20.96 -0.93
CA PHE A 95 1.40 -22.10 -0.01
C PHE A 95 1.27 -21.66 1.45
N VAL A 96 2.05 -20.67 1.89
CA VAL A 96 2.01 -20.17 3.27
C VAL A 96 0.63 -19.59 3.62
N THR A 97 -0.01 -18.92 2.66
CA THR A 97 -1.38 -18.41 2.84
C THR A 97 -2.43 -19.50 2.81
N TRP A 98 -2.26 -20.51 1.94
CA TRP A 98 -3.23 -21.57 1.72
C TRP A 98 -3.25 -22.63 2.83
N VAL A 99 -2.08 -23.04 3.33
CA VAL A 99 -1.95 -24.19 4.24
C VAL A 99 -2.66 -24.01 5.59
N GLN A 100 -2.94 -22.78 6.00
CA GLN A 100 -3.62 -22.44 7.26
C GLN A 100 -5.09 -22.03 7.09
N ASP A 101 -5.66 -22.28 5.91
CA ASP A 101 -6.91 -21.68 5.42
C ASP A 101 -6.80 -20.18 5.12
N THR A 102 -7.37 -19.78 3.97
CA THR A 102 -7.23 -18.42 3.43
C THR A 102 -8.14 -17.38 4.11
N TYR A 103 -9.11 -17.79 4.94
CA TYR A 103 -10.00 -16.84 5.62
C TYR A 103 -9.24 -15.87 6.51
N GLY A 104 -8.13 -16.32 7.12
CA GLY A 104 -7.30 -15.49 7.98
C GLY A 104 -6.73 -14.25 7.28
N SER A 105 -6.23 -14.42 6.06
CA SER A 105 -5.65 -13.31 5.27
C SER A 105 -6.72 -12.42 4.64
N ILE A 106 -7.91 -12.95 4.35
CA ILE A 106 -9.00 -12.22 3.69
C ILE A 106 -9.84 -11.39 4.68
N ARG A 107 -10.11 -11.92 5.87
CA ARG A 107 -11.12 -11.32 6.78
C ARG A 107 -10.76 -9.92 7.28
N SER A 108 -9.48 -9.52 7.23
CA SER A 108 -9.00 -8.18 7.62
C SER A 108 -9.78 -7.05 6.93
N TYR A 109 -10.14 -7.25 5.66
CA TYR A 109 -10.95 -6.30 4.87
C TYR A 109 -12.40 -6.20 5.33
N SER A 110 -12.95 -7.24 5.97
CA SER A 110 -14.33 -7.24 6.47
C SER A 110 -14.46 -6.57 7.84
N ILE A 111 -13.39 -6.57 8.64
CA ILE A 111 -13.37 -6.00 9.99
C ILE A 111 -12.83 -4.55 10.03
N GLY A 112 -12.48 -3.98 8.88
CA GLY A 112 -12.13 -2.57 8.76
C GLY A 112 -10.67 -2.21 9.05
N GLU A 113 -9.75 -3.18 9.08
CA GLU A 113 -8.30 -2.90 9.22
C GLU A 113 -7.75 -2.06 8.05
N ALA A 114 -8.47 -1.97 6.93
CA ALA A 114 -8.11 -1.18 5.75
C ALA A 114 -8.55 0.31 5.80
N ALA A 115 -9.07 0.81 6.92
CA ALA A 115 -9.54 2.20 6.99
C ALA A 115 -8.37 3.20 6.90
N ILE A 116 -8.40 4.06 5.88
CA ILE A 116 -7.39 5.11 5.69
C ILE A 116 -7.68 6.24 6.69
N PRO A 117 -6.69 6.66 7.50
CA PRO A 117 -6.91 7.65 8.55
C PRO A 117 -7.30 9.02 8.00
N THR A 118 -8.28 9.64 8.66
CA THR A 118 -8.76 11.01 8.36
C THR A 118 -8.48 11.99 9.51
N THR A 119 -8.02 11.47 10.65
CA THR A 119 -7.67 12.24 11.84
C THR A 119 -6.38 11.69 12.45
N LYS A 120 -5.83 12.40 13.44
CA LYS A 120 -4.58 11.99 14.10
C LYS A 120 -4.74 10.62 14.76
N ILE A 121 -3.89 9.66 14.37
CA ILE A 121 -3.94 8.28 14.89
C ILE A 121 -2.85 7.98 15.92
N SER A 122 -1.78 8.78 15.98
CA SER A 122 -0.67 8.53 16.91
C SER A 122 0.11 9.79 17.26
N ASN A 123 0.62 9.85 18.49
CA ASN A 123 1.61 10.84 18.95
C ASN A 123 3.04 10.27 19.01
N VAL A 124 3.20 8.96 18.77
CA VAL A 124 4.51 8.30 18.76
C VAL A 124 5.35 8.86 17.62
N PRO A 125 6.66 9.14 17.83
CA PRO A 125 7.57 9.51 16.75
C PRO A 125 7.45 8.51 15.59
N THR A 126 6.99 8.99 14.44
CA THR A 126 6.70 8.18 13.27
C THR A 126 7.63 8.56 12.13
N ALA A 127 8.29 7.56 11.55
CA ALA A 127 8.95 7.61 10.26
C ALA A 127 8.00 7.11 9.17
N VAL A 128 7.91 7.87 8.09
CA VAL A 128 7.21 7.43 6.87
C VAL A 128 8.19 7.42 5.70
N THR A 129 8.27 6.28 5.02
CA THR A 129 8.91 6.20 3.71
C THR A 129 7.84 5.93 2.67
N THR A 130 7.96 6.55 1.50
CA THR A 130 6.99 6.39 0.40
C THR A 130 7.72 5.91 -0.85
N TRP A 131 7.11 4.98 -1.58
CA TRP A 131 7.79 4.23 -2.63
C TRP A 131 6.96 4.21 -3.91
N GLY A 132 7.41 4.95 -4.93
CA GLY A 132 6.73 5.02 -6.21
C GLY A 132 6.71 3.68 -6.94
N ASN A 133 5.86 3.59 -7.95
CA ASN A 133 5.67 2.39 -8.79
C ASN A 133 6.02 2.69 -10.26
N GLU A 134 7.07 3.48 -10.51
CA GLU A 134 7.46 4.06 -11.81
C GLU A 134 7.57 3.02 -12.94
N ASN A 135 8.15 1.86 -12.64
CA ASN A 135 8.32 0.76 -13.59
C ASN A 135 7.20 -0.28 -13.51
N GLY A 136 6.21 -0.04 -12.65
CA GLY A 136 5.06 -0.92 -12.47
C GLY A 136 4.19 -1.05 -13.73
N ARG A 137 3.47 -2.17 -13.80
CA ARG A 137 2.59 -2.54 -14.91
C ARG A 137 1.51 -1.50 -15.22
N PHE A 138 1.07 -0.74 -14.22
CA PHE A 138 -0.04 0.21 -14.33
C PHE A 138 0.45 1.65 -14.18
N PRO A 139 0.61 2.40 -15.28
CA PRO A 139 1.14 3.77 -15.23
C PRO A 139 0.35 4.72 -14.34
N GLY A 140 -0.97 4.55 -14.25
CA GLY A 140 -1.83 5.37 -13.38
C GLY A 140 -1.60 5.15 -11.88
N LEU A 141 -0.94 4.05 -11.49
CA LEU A 141 -0.60 3.77 -10.09
C LEU A 141 0.81 4.23 -9.68
N ARG A 142 1.60 4.79 -10.60
CA ARG A 142 2.99 5.22 -10.32
C ARG A 142 3.12 6.13 -9.11
N LYS A 143 2.15 7.04 -8.96
CA LYS A 143 2.13 8.08 -7.92
C LYS A 143 1.20 7.75 -6.76
N PHE A 144 0.43 6.67 -6.85
CA PHE A 144 -0.54 6.27 -5.82
C PHE A 144 0.09 6.07 -4.42
N PRO A 145 1.29 5.49 -4.25
CA PRO A 145 1.91 5.35 -2.93
C PRO A 145 2.61 6.62 -2.42
N LEU A 146 2.68 7.68 -3.23
CA LEU A 146 3.51 8.85 -2.99
C LEU A 146 2.74 9.97 -2.29
N THR A 147 2.16 9.67 -1.13
CA THR A 147 1.35 10.62 -0.36
C THR A 147 2.15 11.89 -0.04
N PRO A 148 1.59 13.09 -0.32
CA PRO A 148 2.24 14.35 0.00
C PRO A 148 2.56 14.44 1.50
N LYS A 149 3.78 14.87 1.83
CA LYS A 149 4.23 14.98 3.23
C LYS A 149 3.27 15.82 4.07
N SER A 150 2.79 16.93 3.52
CA SER A 150 1.86 17.85 4.19
C SER A 150 0.52 17.21 4.58
N TRP A 151 0.14 16.10 3.96
CA TRP A 151 -1.09 15.37 4.30
C TRP A 151 -0.85 14.36 5.42
N LEU A 152 0.39 13.96 5.67
CA LEU A 152 0.79 13.02 6.72
C LEU A 152 1.06 13.71 8.06
N GLU A 153 1.65 14.91 8.02
CA GLU A 153 1.96 15.72 9.20
C GLU A 153 0.80 15.91 10.19
N PRO A 154 -0.47 16.12 9.78
CA PRO A 154 -1.59 16.19 10.72
C PRO A 154 -2.03 14.83 11.28
N LEU A 155 -1.66 13.71 10.66
CA LEU A 155 -2.12 12.36 11.01
C LEU A 155 -1.24 11.68 12.07
N VAL A 156 0.04 12.05 12.13
CA VAL A 156 1.04 11.46 13.04
C VAL A 156 2.07 12.48 13.51
N ASN A 157 2.83 12.16 14.56
CA ASN A 157 4.05 12.88 14.90
C ASN A 157 5.17 12.50 13.92
N LEU A 158 5.17 13.12 12.73
CA LEU A 158 6.12 12.81 11.65
C LEU A 158 7.50 13.40 11.95
N VAL A 159 8.45 12.54 12.33
CA VAL A 159 9.83 12.94 12.67
C VAL A 159 10.84 12.60 11.58
N TYR A 160 10.47 11.72 10.65
CA TYR A 160 11.29 11.31 9.52
C TYR A 160 10.40 11.08 8.29
N TYR A 161 10.84 11.59 7.13
CA TYR A 161 10.15 11.40 5.87
C TYR A 161 11.15 11.20 4.74
N LYS A 162 10.98 10.13 3.96
CA LYS A 162 11.79 9.89 2.76
C LYS A 162 10.92 9.42 1.61
N LYS A 163 11.25 9.87 0.41
CA LYS A 163 10.51 9.60 -0.82
C LYS A 163 11.42 8.90 -1.81
N HIS A 164 10.96 7.75 -2.30
CA HIS A 164 11.65 6.94 -3.31
C HIS A 164 10.85 6.93 -4.60
N ALA A 165 11.55 7.01 -5.73
CA ALA A 165 10.90 6.95 -7.03
C ALA A 165 10.36 5.54 -7.35
N GLY A 166 10.97 4.48 -6.81
CA GLY A 166 10.66 3.09 -7.16
C GLY A 166 10.83 2.16 -5.98
N GLY A 167 10.13 1.03 -5.99
CA GLY A 167 10.03 0.01 -4.93
C GLY A 167 8.60 -0.46 -4.66
N GLY A 168 7.61 0.33 -5.08
CA GLY A 168 6.20 -0.05 -5.06
C GLY A 168 5.64 -0.30 -3.66
N HIS A 169 4.61 -1.14 -3.58
CA HIS A 169 3.94 -1.52 -2.33
C HIS A 169 4.75 -2.50 -1.48
N TYR A 170 5.69 -3.24 -2.09
CA TYR A 170 6.53 -4.23 -1.41
C TYR A 170 8.03 -3.82 -1.44
N PRO A 171 8.40 -2.65 -0.87
CA PRO A 171 9.76 -2.12 -1.01
C PRO A 171 10.81 -2.97 -0.29
N ALA A 172 10.46 -3.65 0.81
CA ALA A 172 11.34 -4.61 1.47
C ALA A 172 11.72 -5.80 0.57
N TRP A 173 10.88 -6.13 -0.41
CA TRP A 173 11.15 -7.17 -1.40
C TRP A 173 11.82 -6.61 -2.66
N ALA A 174 11.30 -5.50 -3.20
CA ALA A 174 11.78 -4.92 -4.45
C ALA A 174 13.13 -4.20 -4.29
N LYS A 175 13.39 -3.57 -3.14
CA LYS A 175 14.60 -2.80 -2.84
C LYS A 175 15.06 -3.02 -1.39
N PRO A 176 15.46 -4.27 -1.04
CA PRO A 176 15.75 -4.65 0.34
C PRO A 176 16.86 -3.81 0.97
N ASP A 177 17.89 -3.44 0.21
CA ASP A 177 19.02 -2.65 0.70
C ASP A 177 18.61 -1.21 1.05
N ASP A 178 17.87 -0.54 0.15
CA ASP A 178 17.37 0.83 0.37
C ASP A 178 16.37 0.85 1.54
N TRP A 179 15.45 -0.12 1.58
CA TRP A 179 14.47 -0.24 2.66
C TRP A 179 15.15 -0.47 4.01
N THR A 180 16.13 -1.38 4.06
CA THR A 180 16.90 -1.65 5.28
C THR A 180 17.72 -0.44 5.71
N ALA A 181 18.28 0.32 4.77
CA ALA A 181 19.01 1.55 5.07
C ALA A 181 18.11 2.58 5.73
N ASP A 182 16.89 2.77 5.22
CA ASP A 182 15.90 3.69 5.80
C ASP A 182 15.48 3.30 7.22
N VAL A 183 15.21 2.01 7.45
CA VAL A 183 14.88 1.48 8.78
C VAL A 183 16.03 1.76 9.76
N LYS A 184 17.28 1.46 9.36
CA LYS A 184 18.46 1.71 10.20
C LYS A 184 18.67 3.20 10.48
N GLU A 185 18.57 4.04 9.44
CA GLU A 185 18.71 5.49 9.54
C GLU A 185 17.75 6.04 10.59
N PHE A 186 16.47 5.65 10.53
CA PHE A 186 15.48 6.08 11.51
C PHE A 186 15.79 5.54 12.92
N PHE A 187 15.92 4.22 13.09
CA PHE A 187 16.03 3.63 14.42
C PHE A 187 17.37 3.91 15.11
N PHE A 188 18.43 4.27 14.38
CA PHE A 188 19.69 4.72 14.97
C PHE A 188 19.73 6.22 15.26
N SER A 189 18.79 7.00 14.71
CA SER A 189 18.63 8.43 15.00
C SER A 189 17.69 8.72 16.19
N LEU A 190 16.95 7.71 16.65
CA LEU A 190 15.93 7.80 17.71
C LEU A 190 16.49 7.94 19.13
#